data_AF-A0A847HN95-F1
#
_entry.id   AF-A0A847HN95-F1
#
_cell.length_a   1.000
_cell.length_b   1.000
_cell.length_c   1.000
_cell.angle_alpha   90.00
_cell.angle_beta   90.00
_cell.angle_gamma   90.00
#
_symmetry.space_group_name_H-M   'P 1'
#
loop_
_entity.id
_entity.type
_entity.pdbx_description
1 polymer ?
#
loop_
_entity_poly.entity_id
_entity_poly.type
_entity_poly.pdbx_seq_one_letter_code
_entity_poly.pdbx_strand_id
1 'polypeptide(L)'
;MKCNEVKELLIEYLDESLDARRRQAVDEHLCDCNSCRKERDGLLSACEMMADYQAPVVSDQFTRQVLQKVHERSQKQQATGLFDRLVAFMSFRSLPAPVIGSAGWSRLFYSEQSFC
;
A
#
# COMPACT_ATOMS: atom_id res chain seq x y z
N MET A 1 -25.80 14.31 5.65
CA MET A 1 -25.02 13.63 4.57
C MET A 1 -25.97 13.02 3.56
N LYS A 2 -25.49 12.67 2.36
CA LYS A 2 -26.32 11.99 1.35
C LYS A 2 -26.36 10.49 1.61
N CYS A 3 -27.44 9.81 1.20
CA CYS A 3 -27.58 8.36 1.42
C CYS A 3 -26.40 7.57 0.83
N ASN A 4 -25.90 7.95 -0.35
CA ASN A 4 -24.76 7.27 -0.97
C ASN A 4 -23.48 7.37 -0.12
N GLU A 5 -23.23 8.53 0.49
CA GLU A 5 -22.07 8.72 1.36
C GLU A 5 -22.20 7.88 2.63
N VAL A 6 -23.39 7.81 3.21
CA VAL A 6 -23.64 7.02 4.42
C VAL A 6 -23.45 5.53 4.15
N LYS A 7 -23.92 5.03 3.01
CA LYS A 7 -23.76 3.62 2.60
C LYS A 7 -22.31 3.17 2.59
N GLU A 8 -21.42 3.98 2.01
CA GLU A 8 -19.98 3.70 1.98
C GLU A 8 -19.35 3.64 3.38
N LEU A 9 -19.91 4.41 4.33
CA LEU A 9 -19.42 4.49 5.70
C LEU A 9 -20.06 3.47 6.65
N LEU A 10 -21.06 2.68 6.22
CA LEU A 10 -21.79 1.78 7.13
C LEU A 10 -20.92 0.68 7.73
N ILE A 11 -19.94 0.17 6.98
CA ILE A 11 -19.01 -0.86 7.50
C ILE A 11 -18.12 -0.25 8.59
N GLU A 12 -17.50 0.90 8.30
CA GLU A 12 -16.67 1.67 9.25
C GLU A 12 -17.48 2.16 10.47
N TYR A 13 -18.78 2.36 10.29
CA TYR A 13 -19.69 2.70 11.36
C TYR A 13 -19.93 1.51 12.30
N LEU A 14 -20.17 0.32 11.72
CA LEU A 14 -20.42 -0.93 12.45
C LEU A 14 -19.18 -1.47 13.17
N ASP A 15 -17.98 -1.29 12.61
CA ASP A 15 -16.71 -1.72 13.21
C ASP A 15 -16.12 -0.69 14.21
N GLU A 16 -16.84 0.41 14.46
CA GLU A 16 -16.46 1.51 15.34
C GLU A 16 -15.15 2.24 14.96
N SER A 17 -14.74 2.19 13.68
CA SER A 17 -13.51 2.83 13.19
C SER A 17 -13.68 4.27 12.70
N LEU A 18 -14.92 4.77 12.55
CA LEU A 18 -15.17 6.17 12.17
C LEU A 18 -14.69 7.16 13.23
N ASP A 19 -14.14 8.29 12.77
CA ASP A 19 -13.91 9.45 13.65
C ASP A 19 -15.22 10.03 14.18
N ALA A 20 -15.14 10.72 15.32
CA ALA A 20 -16.31 11.24 16.04
C ALA A 20 -17.21 12.14 15.18
N ARG A 21 -16.64 12.96 14.30
CA ARG A 21 -17.41 13.87 13.45
C ARG A 21 -18.19 13.10 12.40
N ARG A 22 -17.56 12.13 11.74
CA ARG A 22 -18.22 11.28 10.75
C ARG A 22 -19.28 10.40 11.40
N ARG A 23 -18.99 9.83 12.57
CA ARG A 23 -19.95 9.00 13.32
C ARG A 23 -21.21 9.79 13.65
N GLN A 24 -21.07 11.00 14.21
CA GLN A 24 -22.20 11.88 14.49
C GLN A 24 -23.03 12.20 13.23
N ALA A 25 -22.37 12.50 12.12
CA ALA A 25 -23.06 12.84 10.87
C ALA A 25 -23.82 11.63 10.26
N VAL A 26 -23.32 10.41 10.48
CA VAL A 26 -24.02 9.17 10.14
C VAL A 26 -25.19 8.93 11.10
N ASP A 27 -25.02 9.12 12.40
CA ASP A 27 -26.07 8.98 13.42
C ASP A 27 -27.26 9.91 13.13
N GLU A 28 -26.99 11.19 12.87
CA GLU A 28 -28.00 12.18 12.50
C GLU A 28 -28.78 11.74 11.24
N HIS A 29 -28.09 11.20 10.24
CA HIS A 29 -28.75 10.70 9.03
C HIS A 29 -29.60 9.45 9.31
N LEU A 30 -29.13 8.52 10.15
CA LEU A 30 -29.85 7.31 10.49
C LEU A 30 -31.11 7.61 11.32
N CYS A 31 -31.18 8.71 12.06
CA CYS A 31 -32.40 9.17 12.72
C CYS A 31 -33.53 9.47 11.72
N ASP A 32 -33.19 10.11 10.60
CA ASP A 32 -34.20 10.60 9.65
C ASP A 32 -34.43 9.66 8.46
N CYS A 33 -33.45 8.83 8.10
CA CYS A 33 -33.49 8.03 6.88
C CYS A 33 -33.81 6.54 7.11
N ASN A 34 -35.05 6.15 6.79
CA ASN A 34 -35.47 4.75 6.93
C ASN A 34 -34.75 3.77 5.99
N SER A 35 -34.37 4.19 4.77
CA SER A 35 -33.68 3.30 3.84
C SER A 35 -32.28 2.94 4.33
N CYS A 36 -31.54 3.92 4.86
CA CYS A 36 -30.19 3.67 5.38
C CYS A 36 -30.20 2.86 6.68
N ARG A 37 -31.23 3.03 7.54
CA ARG A 37 -31.43 2.13 8.69
C ARG A 37 -31.60 0.68 8.28
N LYS A 38 -32.47 0.39 7.30
CA LYS A 38 -32.68 -0.97 6.79
C LYS A 38 -31.40 -1.60 6.26
N GLU A 39 -30.57 -0.81 5.59
CA GLU A 39 -29.30 -1.27 5.05
C GLU A 39 -28.29 -1.59 6.15
N ARG A 40 -28.17 -0.70 7.15
CA ARG A 40 -27.40 -0.95 8.37
C ARG A 40 -27.86 -2.22 9.09
N ASP A 41 -29.18 -2.40 9.25
CA ASP A 41 -29.76 -3.58 9.89
C ASP A 41 -29.46 -4.86 9.11
N GLY A 42 -29.52 -4.81 7.77
CA GLY A 42 -29.17 -5.95 6.91
C GLY A 42 -27.70 -6.35 7.01
N LEU A 43 -26.79 -5.37 7.06
CA LEU A 43 -25.37 -5.60 7.29
C LEU A 43 -25.10 -6.20 8.68
N LEU A 44 -25.73 -5.64 9.71
CA LEU A 44 -25.62 -6.16 11.08
C LEU A 44 -26.10 -7.60 11.17
N SER A 45 -27.27 -7.92 10.57
CA SER A 45 -27.79 -9.28 10.54
C SER A 45 -26.84 -10.25 9.84
N ALA A 46 -26.21 -9.84 8.73
CA ALA A 46 -25.21 -10.66 8.06
C ALA A 46 -23.97 -10.92 8.95
N CYS A 47 -23.54 -9.94 9.74
CA CYS A 47 -22.48 -10.12 10.74
C CYS A 47 -22.89 -11.07 11.86
N GLU A 48 -24.10 -10.93 12.39
CA GLU A 48 -24.65 -11.80 13.44
C GLU A 48 -24.75 -13.26 12.99
N MET A 49 -25.11 -13.51 11.74
CA MET A 49 -25.13 -14.87 11.16
C MET A 49 -23.75 -15.55 11.17
N MET A 50 -22.67 -14.76 11.21
CA MET A 50 -21.30 -15.25 11.28
C MET A 50 -20.70 -15.14 12.70
N ALA A 51 -21.43 -14.58 13.66
CA ALA A 51 -20.89 -14.30 15.00
C ALA A 51 -20.52 -15.58 15.77
N ASP A 52 -21.22 -16.69 15.51
CA ASP A 52 -20.94 -18.00 16.11
C ASP A 52 -19.74 -18.72 15.47
N TYR A 53 -19.03 -18.06 14.53
CA TYR A 53 -17.82 -18.60 13.94
C TYR A 53 -16.72 -18.73 14.99
N GLN A 54 -16.44 -19.97 15.40
CA GLN A 54 -15.30 -20.28 16.25
C GLN A 54 -14.03 -20.32 15.41
N ALA A 55 -13.16 -19.35 15.59
CA ALA A 55 -11.82 -19.40 15.02
C ALA A 55 -11.10 -20.66 15.52
N PRO A 56 -10.46 -21.44 14.63
CA PRO A 56 -9.75 -22.64 15.05
C PRO A 56 -8.59 -22.27 15.97
N VAL A 57 -8.39 -23.06 17.03
CA VAL A 57 -7.21 -22.92 17.90
C VAL A 57 -5.98 -23.30 17.09
N VAL A 58 -5.17 -22.31 16.73
CA VAL A 58 -3.90 -22.50 16.04
C VAL A 58 -2.78 -22.80 17.04
N SER A 59 -1.89 -23.71 16.69
CA SER A 59 -0.72 -24.02 17.53
C SER A 59 0.37 -22.93 17.37
N ASP A 60 1.22 -22.77 18.38
CA ASP A 60 2.36 -21.83 18.33
C ASP A 60 3.34 -22.14 17.19
N GLN A 61 3.32 -23.36 16.66
CA GLN A 61 4.13 -23.75 15.51
C GLN A 61 3.54 -23.30 14.17
N PHE A 62 2.23 -23.05 14.08
CA PHE A 62 1.57 -22.68 12.83
C PHE A 62 2.21 -21.45 12.20
N THR A 63 2.42 -20.39 12.99
CA THR A 63 3.06 -19.16 12.52
C THR A 63 4.47 -19.42 12.00
N ARG A 64 5.26 -20.22 12.71
CA ARG A 64 6.63 -20.58 12.28
C ARG A 64 6.62 -21.34 10.95
N GLN A 65 5.73 -22.32 10.82
CA GLN A 65 5.61 -23.14 9.61
C GLN A 65 5.13 -22.33 8.40
N VAL A 66 4.17 -21.42 8.61
CA VAL A 66 3.69 -20.52 7.54
C VAL A 66 4.80 -19.58 7.08
N LEU A 67 5.50 -18.93 8.01
CA LEU A 67 6.60 -18.02 7.68
C LEU A 67 7.76 -18.75 6.97
N GLN A 68 8.12 -19.95 7.42
CA GLN A 68 9.13 -20.77 6.75
C GLN A 68 8.72 -21.07 5.29
N LYS A 69 7.48 -21.51 5.06
CA LYS A 69 6.98 -21.79 3.70
C LYS A 69 6.94 -20.55 2.82
N VAL A 70 6.60 -19.38 3.36
CA VAL A 70 6.63 -18.10 2.61
C VAL A 70 8.07 -17.79 2.19
N HIS A 71 9.04 -17.91 3.11
CA HIS A 71 10.45 -17.67 2.83
C HIS A 71 11.01 -18.61 1.76
N GLU A 72 10.75 -19.91 1.87
CA GLU A 72 11.17 -20.91 0.88
C GLU A 72 10.59 -20.63 -0.51
N ARG A 73 9.34 -20.16 -0.61
CA ARG A 73 8.71 -19.78 -1.89
C ARG A 73 9.38 -18.55 -2.50
N SER A 74 9.64 -17.51 -1.71
CA SER A 74 10.31 -16.30 -2.19
C SER A 74 11.74 -16.56 -2.67
N GLN A 75 12.50 -17.41 -1.97
CA GLN A 75 13.86 -17.78 -2.39
C GLN A 75 13.89 -18.60 -3.68
N LYS A 76 12.97 -19.56 -3.85
CA LYS A 76 12.85 -20.34 -5.09
C LYS A 76 12.47 -19.48 -6.29
N GLN A 77 11.69 -18.41 -6.08
CA GLN A 77 11.31 -17.47 -7.13
C GLN A 77 12.45 -16.52 -7.53
N GLN A 78 13.33 -16.15 -6.59
CA GLN A 78 14.50 -15.30 -6.87
C GLN A 78 15.64 -16.07 -7.58
N ALA A 79 15.70 -17.39 -7.46
CA ALA A 79 16.80 -18.19 -8.01
C ALA A 79 16.69 -18.49 -9.52
N THR A 80 15.64 -18.04 -10.22
CA THR A 80 15.44 -18.35 -11.65
C THR A 80 15.08 -17.14 -12.50
N GLY A 81 15.85 -16.06 -12.39
CA GLY A 81 15.88 -15.01 -13.40
C GLY A 81 17.07 -15.20 -14.33
N LEU A 82 16.92 -15.87 -15.47
CA LEU A 82 17.94 -15.82 -16.55
C LEU A 82 18.26 -14.37 -16.93
N PHE A 83 17.25 -13.49 -16.83
CA PHE A 83 17.38 -12.05 -17.03
C PHE A 83 18.23 -11.35 -15.95
N ASP A 84 18.21 -11.81 -14.70
CA ASP A 84 19.02 -11.25 -13.60
C ASP A 84 20.53 -11.47 -13.86
N ARG A 85 20.89 -12.64 -14.41
CA ARG A 85 22.27 -12.94 -14.82
C ARG A 85 22.70 -12.18 -16.08
N LEU A 86 21.77 -11.83 -16.96
CA LEU A 86 22.04 -11.05 -18.17
C LEU A 86 22.27 -9.56 -17.86
N VAL A 87 21.53 -8.97 -16.92
CA VAL A 87 21.72 -7.57 -16.49
C VAL A 87 23.10 -7.35 -15.86
N ALA A 88 23.58 -8.32 -15.06
CA ALA A 88 24.94 -8.29 -14.49
C ALA A 88 26.05 -8.27 -15.57
N PHE A 89 25.80 -8.87 -16.74
CA PHE A 89 26.73 -8.84 -17.87
C PHE A 89 26.74 -7.48 -18.58
N MET A 90 25.62 -6.76 -18.58
CA MET A 90 25.48 -5.45 -19.24
C MET A 90 26.09 -4.30 -18.43
N SER A 91 26.36 -4.49 -17.14
CA SER A 91 27.01 -3.48 -16.28
C SER A 91 28.54 -3.43 -16.43
N PHE A 92 29.17 -4.35 -17.17
CA PHE A 92 30.63 -4.41 -17.37
C PHE A 92 31.14 -3.54 -18.54
N ARG A 93 30.34 -2.59 -19.04
CA ARG A 93 30.75 -1.68 -20.12
C ARG A 93 31.08 -0.27 -19.60
N SER A 94 31.91 -0.18 -18.55
CA SER A 94 32.67 1.03 -18.26
C SER A 94 33.91 1.06 -19.16
N LEU A 95 33.80 1.69 -20.33
CA LEU A 95 34.97 2.00 -21.15
C LEU A 95 35.89 2.96 -20.38
N PRO A 96 37.22 2.73 -20.32
CA PRO A 96 38.14 3.76 -19.88
C PRO A 96 38.16 4.87 -20.96
N ALA A 97 37.92 6.12 -20.55
CA ALA A 97 38.00 7.26 -21.45
C ALA A 97 39.42 7.38 -22.05
N PRO A 98 39.58 7.58 -23.37
CA PRO A 98 40.90 7.84 -23.92
C PRO A 98 41.34 9.24 -23.50
N VAL A 99 42.49 9.29 -22.83
CA VAL A 99 43.29 10.51 -22.67
C VAL A 99 43.91 10.82 -24.03
N ILE A 100 43.81 12.08 -24.48
CA ILE A 100 44.58 12.85 -25.49
C ILE A 100 43.57 13.83 -26.13
N GLY A 101 43.74 15.16 -26.19
CA GLY A 101 44.84 16.04 -25.86
C GLY A 101 44.35 17.49 -25.99
N SER A 102 44.97 18.39 -25.26
CA SER A 102 44.68 19.82 -25.19
C SER A 102 44.81 20.53 -26.54
N ALA A 103 43.72 21.12 -27.03
CA ALA A 103 43.77 22.19 -28.02
C ALA A 103 42.64 23.21 -27.77
N GLY A 104 43.01 24.26 -27.05
CA GLY A 104 42.52 25.64 -27.19
C GLY A 104 41.04 25.87 -27.45
N TRP A 105 40.25 26.04 -26.39
CA TRP A 105 39.18 27.04 -26.36
C TRP A 105 39.49 27.99 -25.21
N SER A 106 40.42 28.89 -25.51
CA SER A 106 40.68 30.07 -24.72
C SER A 106 39.39 30.89 -24.58
N ARG A 107 39.21 31.44 -23.38
CA ARG A 107 38.72 32.79 -23.18
C ARG A 107 37.22 32.96 -23.45
N LEU A 108 36.43 32.90 -22.38
CA LEU A 108 35.47 33.93 -21.95
C LEU A 108 34.78 33.42 -20.68
N PHE A 109 34.44 34.35 -19.78
CA PHE A 109 33.74 34.14 -18.50
C PHE A 109 34.58 33.69 -17.31
N TYR A 110 35.55 34.54 -16.95
CA TYR A 110 35.85 34.81 -15.55
C TYR A 110 35.54 36.29 -15.27
N SER A 111 34.98 36.53 -14.08
CA SER A 111 34.68 37.81 -13.40
C SER A 111 33.52 38.67 -13.92
N GLU A 112 32.43 38.63 -13.16
CA GLU A 112 31.65 39.75 -12.59
C GLU A 112 30.20 39.27 -12.43
N GLN A 113 29.44 39.47 -11.36
CA GLN A 113 29.59 40.20 -10.11
C GLN A 113 28.28 39.96 -9.33
N SER A 114 28.39 39.87 -8.00
CA SER A 114 27.35 40.21 -7.02
C SER A 114 26.01 39.44 -6.99
N PHE A 115 25.90 38.67 -5.91
CA PHE A 115 24.73 38.49 -5.05
C PHE A 115 23.68 39.63 -5.13
N CYS A 116 22.43 39.22 -5.32
CA CYS A 116 21.25 39.69 -4.59
C CYS A 116 20.39 38.47 -4.30
#